data_AF-A0A3D0NG59-F1
#
_entry.id   AF-A0A3D0NG59-F1
#
_cell.length_a   1.000
_cell.length_b   1.000
_cell.length_c   1.000
_cell.angle_alpha   90.00
_cell.angle_beta   90.00
_cell.angle_gamma   90.00
#
_symmetry.space_group_name_H-M   'P 1'
#
loop_
_entity.id
_entity.type
_entity.pdbx_description
1 polymer ?
#
loop_
_entity_poly.entity_id
_entity_poly.type
_entity_poly.pdbx_seq_one_letter_code
_entity_poly.pdbx_strand_id
1 'polypeptide(L)'
;MSLLGAKFMRYLLTSLILLSSLVLSPALKGEDKSGTEKAVSPLVGTWVSKSNPATGFTFVQYRKDGWFVSAHFFSAPYSLTRNSIWAVGHWALADDSLILHRLAGSDGLEIVPEKRQLAIRELTQKKMRIANVPLDGQVFDRLEDNPAEIESIFSSAELKRQVYEQQKIILPEDAKKDVESYISIDIKRGKTMQYYLSPGGEFLGSIGIKGDDLIGKWEKSGDFLIVSGVTEKNKVAILMELKKTDGRYKLFNAEANGQSALKGFEITPFQKITRVKLSADGAKQYLDVETFKDWYANLNSITESTGIRKQVTSDGMIEATSTSNKSIFQADTVTGMVKGIRKIFEGDGYSMAEIDGHYDAFLGVSLSKSRSTKSQNNYRYQIALVSKLEP
;
A
#
# COMPACT_ATOMS: atom_id res chain seq x y z
N MET A 1 35.07 37.00 -10.06
CA MET A 1 34.61 35.63 -9.75
C MET A 1 34.46 35.52 -8.24
N SER A 2 33.24 35.36 -7.73
CA SER A 2 32.97 35.40 -6.28
C SER A 2 33.39 34.10 -5.58
N LEU A 3 33.83 34.21 -4.33
CA LEU A 3 34.22 33.08 -3.46
C LEU A 3 33.12 32.01 -3.29
N LEU A 4 31.86 32.30 -3.66
CA LEU A 4 30.75 31.33 -3.64
C LEU A 4 30.85 30.26 -4.74
N GLY A 5 31.30 30.60 -5.94
CA GLY A 5 31.43 29.63 -7.03
C GLY A 5 32.55 28.60 -6.81
N ALA A 6 33.55 28.95 -6.02
CA ALA A 6 34.72 28.10 -5.76
C ALA A 6 34.44 26.94 -4.80
N LYS A 7 33.52 27.11 -3.83
CA LYS A 7 33.09 26.00 -2.94
C LYS A 7 32.25 24.97 -3.68
N PHE A 8 31.33 25.42 -4.53
CA PHE A 8 30.45 24.54 -5.31
C PHE A 8 31.23 23.69 -6.32
N MET A 9 32.20 24.31 -7.03
CA MET A 9 33.11 23.59 -7.92
C MET A 9 34.00 22.59 -7.19
N ARG A 10 34.42 22.87 -5.94
CA ARG A 10 35.21 21.91 -5.15
C ARG A 10 34.44 20.65 -4.81
N TYR A 11 33.17 20.76 -4.40
CA TYR A 11 32.34 19.59 -4.07
C TYR A 11 31.93 18.77 -5.30
N LEU A 12 31.62 19.45 -6.42
CA LEU A 12 31.36 18.77 -7.70
C LEU A 12 32.61 18.04 -8.21
N LEU A 13 33.80 18.66 -8.14
CA LEU A 13 35.06 18.01 -8.52
C LEU A 13 35.40 16.82 -7.62
N THR A 14 35.22 16.91 -6.29
CA THR A 14 35.46 15.75 -5.40
C THR A 14 34.49 14.61 -5.68
N SER A 15 33.24 14.90 -6.08
CA SER A 15 32.29 13.84 -6.49
C SER A 15 32.68 13.19 -7.82
N LEU A 16 33.28 13.95 -8.75
CA LEU A 16 33.68 13.46 -10.07
C LEU A 16 34.98 12.65 -10.01
N ILE A 17 35.92 12.99 -9.11
CA ILE A 17 37.18 12.27 -8.90
C ILE A 17 36.97 10.92 -8.17
N LEU A 18 35.93 10.82 -7.32
CA LEU A 18 35.54 9.52 -6.73
C LEU A 18 34.86 8.58 -7.74
N LEU A 19 34.24 9.10 -8.80
CA LEU A 19 33.68 8.25 -9.87
C LEU A 19 34.77 7.60 -10.75
N SER A 20 35.96 8.19 -10.86
CA SER A 20 37.04 7.67 -11.71
C SER A 20 38.08 6.82 -10.99
N SER A 21 38.05 6.77 -9.65
CA SER A 21 38.99 5.97 -8.83
C SER A 21 38.48 4.57 -8.45
N LEU A 22 37.29 4.17 -8.89
CA LEU A 22 36.71 2.85 -8.64
C LEU A 22 37.08 1.76 -9.66
N VAL A 23 38.02 2.03 -10.56
CA VAL A 23 38.60 1.02 -11.46
C VAL A 23 40.10 0.97 -11.22
N LEU A 24 40.55 0.17 -10.24
CA LEU A 24 41.80 -0.63 -10.17
C LEU A 24 42.24 -0.94 -8.72
N SER A 25 41.86 -2.14 -8.24
CA SER A 25 42.64 -3.09 -7.40
C SER A 25 43.07 -2.73 -5.95
N PRO A 26 43.55 -3.70 -5.13
CA PRO A 26 43.10 -5.07 -4.83
C PRO A 26 42.88 -5.32 -3.31
N ALA A 27 42.51 -6.55 -2.97
CA ALA A 27 42.24 -7.07 -1.62
C ALA A 27 43.31 -6.74 -0.54
N LEU A 28 42.86 -6.36 0.65
CA LEU A 28 43.61 -6.49 1.90
C LEU A 28 42.66 -6.84 3.06
N LYS A 29 42.93 -8.01 3.66
CA LYS A 29 42.31 -8.55 4.87
C LYS A 29 42.51 -7.60 6.06
N GLY A 30 41.44 -7.35 6.78
CA GLY A 30 41.44 -6.82 8.14
C GLY A 30 40.10 -7.20 8.77
N GLU A 31 40.14 -8.11 9.74
CA GLU A 31 38.99 -8.50 10.54
C GLU A 31 38.44 -7.28 11.29
N ASP A 32 37.22 -6.88 10.95
CA ASP A 32 36.37 -6.13 11.87
C ASP A 32 35.10 -6.93 12.09
N LYS A 33 34.81 -7.19 13.37
CA LYS A 33 33.65 -7.93 13.85
C LYS A 33 32.38 -7.27 13.30
N SER A 34 31.78 -7.92 12.32
CA SER A 34 30.49 -7.53 11.77
C SER A 34 29.44 -7.55 12.89
N GLY A 35 29.02 -6.36 13.32
CA GLY A 35 27.69 -6.22 13.88
C GLY A 35 26.73 -6.82 12.87
N THR A 36 25.95 -7.80 13.31
CA THR A 36 25.00 -8.53 12.48
C THR A 36 24.10 -7.51 11.78
N GLU A 37 24.36 -7.26 10.50
CA GLU A 37 23.38 -6.61 9.63
C GLU A 37 22.09 -7.42 9.79
N LYS A 38 21.06 -6.80 10.37
CA LYS A 38 19.76 -7.44 10.49
C LYS A 38 19.31 -7.79 9.08
N ALA A 39 19.40 -9.07 8.73
CA ALA A 39 18.92 -9.60 7.46
C ALA A 39 17.51 -9.06 7.23
N VAL A 40 17.33 -8.41 6.09
CA VAL A 40 16.04 -7.89 5.66
C VAL A 40 15.07 -9.06 5.59
N SER A 41 13.91 -8.94 6.25
CA SER A 41 12.89 -9.99 6.22
C SER A 41 12.55 -10.34 4.76
N PRO A 42 12.46 -11.64 4.40
CA PRO A 42 12.14 -12.06 3.04
C PRO A 42 10.78 -11.55 2.56
N LEU A 43 9.88 -11.19 3.49
CA LEU A 43 8.56 -10.64 3.21
C LEU A 43 8.60 -9.22 2.62
N VAL A 44 9.65 -8.45 2.88
CA VAL A 44 9.76 -7.07 2.38
C VAL A 44 9.76 -7.06 0.86
N GLY A 45 8.89 -6.24 0.25
CA GLY A 45 8.71 -6.15 -1.20
C GLY A 45 7.23 -6.04 -1.58
N THR A 46 6.98 -6.00 -2.89
CA THR A 46 5.62 -6.02 -3.45
C THR A 46 5.25 -7.42 -3.91
N TRP A 47 4.03 -7.81 -3.60
CA TRP A 47 3.47 -9.13 -3.85
C TRP A 47 2.12 -8.99 -4.52
N VAL A 48 1.81 -9.92 -5.42
CA VAL A 48 0.53 -9.95 -6.13
C VAL A 48 -0.10 -11.34 -6.05
N SER A 49 -1.34 -11.38 -5.57
CA SER A 49 -2.22 -12.52 -5.76
C SER A 49 -3.02 -12.29 -7.03
N LYS A 50 -2.70 -13.08 -8.06
CA LYS A 50 -3.51 -13.16 -9.27
C LYS A 50 -4.64 -14.14 -8.95
N SER A 51 -5.71 -13.65 -8.34
CA SER A 51 -6.95 -14.45 -8.36
C SER A 51 -7.40 -14.59 -9.83
N ASN A 52 -8.38 -15.47 -10.08
CA ASN A 52 -8.89 -15.69 -11.43
C ASN A 52 -9.07 -14.35 -12.17
N PRO A 53 -8.66 -14.20 -13.45
CA PRO A 53 -8.78 -12.93 -14.18
C PRO A 53 -10.19 -12.31 -14.14
N ALA A 54 -11.23 -13.13 -13.93
CA ALA A 54 -12.60 -12.68 -13.75
C ALA A 54 -12.83 -11.90 -12.45
N THR A 55 -12.07 -12.20 -11.38
CA THR A 55 -12.27 -11.67 -10.03
C THR A 55 -11.25 -10.65 -9.58
N GLY A 56 -10.13 -10.50 -10.30
CA GLY A 56 -9.20 -9.39 -10.10
C GLY A 56 -7.82 -9.76 -9.56
N PHE A 57 -7.16 -8.80 -8.94
CA PHE A 57 -5.78 -8.88 -8.47
C PHE A 57 -5.62 -8.17 -7.14
N THR A 58 -5.01 -8.84 -6.16
CA THR A 58 -4.69 -8.24 -4.86
C THR A 58 -3.20 -7.99 -4.77
N PHE A 59 -2.82 -6.72 -4.64
CA PHE A 59 -1.45 -6.30 -4.44
C PHE A 59 -1.24 -5.95 -2.98
N VAL A 60 -0.09 -6.34 -2.43
CA VAL A 60 0.36 -5.91 -1.10
C VAL A 60 1.84 -5.58 -1.14
N GLN A 61 2.21 -4.47 -0.53
CA GLN A 61 3.59 -4.08 -0.32
C GLN A 61 3.92 -4.11 1.16
N TYR A 62 4.93 -4.89 1.55
CA TYR A 62 5.47 -4.93 2.90
C TYR A 62 6.79 -4.17 2.97
N ARG A 63 6.91 -3.28 3.95
CA ARG A 63 8.06 -2.36 4.11
C ARG A 63 8.91 -2.72 5.33
N LYS A 64 10.22 -2.41 5.30
CA LYS A 64 11.16 -2.71 6.42
C LYS A 64 10.84 -2.00 7.73
N ASP A 65 10.07 -0.92 7.68
CA ASP A 65 9.61 -0.16 8.85
C ASP A 65 8.40 -0.79 9.55
N GLY A 66 7.85 -1.87 9.00
CA GLY A 66 6.72 -2.61 9.56
C GLY A 66 5.37 -2.15 9.03
N TRP A 67 5.32 -1.32 7.97
CA TRP A 67 4.08 -0.94 7.30
C TRP A 67 3.72 -1.86 6.14
N PHE A 68 2.42 -2.08 5.93
CA PHE A 68 1.88 -2.66 4.71
C PHE A 68 0.89 -1.70 4.05
N VAL A 69 0.88 -1.71 2.72
CA VAL A 69 -0.15 -1.07 1.90
C VAL A 69 -0.69 -2.12 0.95
N SER A 70 -2.00 -2.19 0.78
CA SER A 70 -2.64 -3.18 -0.08
C SER A 70 -3.78 -2.59 -0.90
N ALA A 71 -4.00 -3.15 -2.08
CA ALA A 71 -5.12 -2.82 -2.93
C ALA A 71 -5.59 -4.02 -3.75
N HIS A 72 -6.90 -4.22 -3.84
CA HIS A 72 -7.55 -5.14 -4.76
C HIS A 72 -8.17 -4.39 -5.93
N PHE A 73 -7.89 -4.87 -7.15
CA PHE A 73 -8.43 -4.35 -8.41
C PHE A 73 -9.18 -5.45 -9.15
N PHE A 74 -10.47 -5.21 -9.45
CA PHE A 74 -11.30 -6.16 -10.19
C PHE A 74 -10.99 -6.24 -11.70
N SER A 75 -10.14 -5.36 -12.22
CA SER A 75 -9.68 -5.35 -13.61
C SER A 75 -8.49 -4.40 -13.80
N ALA A 76 -7.69 -4.65 -14.83
CA ALA A 76 -6.77 -3.66 -15.40
C ALA A 76 -7.52 -2.69 -16.35
N PRO A 77 -7.06 -1.45 -16.57
CA PRO A 77 -5.89 -0.82 -15.93
C PRO A 77 -6.13 -0.53 -14.44
N TYR A 78 -5.08 -0.66 -13.64
CA TYR A 78 -5.16 -0.56 -12.17
C TYR A 78 -5.34 0.89 -11.76
N SER A 79 -6.47 1.19 -11.13
CA SER A 79 -6.76 2.53 -10.63
C SER A 79 -7.52 2.43 -9.32
N LEU A 80 -7.07 3.21 -8.32
CA LEU A 80 -7.78 3.37 -7.06
C LEU A 80 -9.05 4.19 -7.30
N THR A 81 -10.12 3.51 -7.68
CA THR A 81 -11.46 4.09 -7.86
C THR A 81 -12.36 3.69 -6.70
N ARG A 82 -13.60 4.19 -6.69
CA ARG A 82 -14.65 3.71 -5.76
C ARG A 82 -14.91 2.20 -5.83
N ASN A 83 -14.46 1.54 -6.89
CA ASN A 83 -14.64 0.10 -7.09
C ASN A 83 -13.41 -0.71 -6.63
N SER A 84 -12.33 -0.06 -6.19
CA SER A 84 -11.16 -0.74 -5.62
C SER A 84 -11.28 -0.85 -4.11
N ILE A 85 -10.57 -1.83 -3.54
CA ILE A 85 -10.54 -2.07 -2.10
C ILE A 85 -9.13 -1.86 -1.65
N TRP A 86 -8.90 -1.06 -0.62
CA TRP A 86 -7.56 -0.83 -0.12
C TRP A 86 -7.53 -0.95 1.40
N ALA A 87 -6.37 -1.30 1.92
CA ALA A 87 -6.11 -1.32 3.36
C ALA A 87 -4.66 -0.94 3.63
N VAL A 88 -4.45 -0.29 4.76
CA VAL A 88 -3.13 0.09 5.25
C VAL A 88 -3.02 -0.23 6.73
N GLY A 89 -1.80 -0.56 7.15
CA GLY A 89 -1.52 -0.73 8.55
C GLY A 89 -0.14 -1.30 8.77
N HIS A 90 0.00 -2.05 9.85
CA HIS A 90 1.29 -2.59 10.27
C HIS A 90 1.33 -4.11 10.16
N TRP A 91 2.52 -4.65 9.99
CA TRP A 91 2.77 -6.08 9.95
C TRP A 91 3.95 -6.50 10.82
N ALA A 92 3.93 -7.77 11.24
CA ALA A 92 5.07 -8.46 11.84
C ALA A 92 5.04 -9.94 11.50
N LEU A 93 6.22 -10.57 11.55
CA LEU A 93 6.33 -12.03 11.56
C LEU A 93 6.40 -12.50 13.02
N ALA A 94 5.62 -13.53 13.34
CA ALA A 94 5.67 -14.22 14.61
C ALA A 94 5.60 -15.72 14.31
N ASP A 95 6.70 -16.43 14.53
CA ASP A 95 6.85 -17.85 14.18
C ASP A 95 6.46 -18.11 12.70
N ASP A 96 5.52 -19.02 12.46
CA ASP A 96 4.96 -19.34 11.14
C ASP A 96 3.70 -18.51 10.83
N SER A 97 3.60 -17.29 11.35
CA SER A 97 2.44 -16.42 11.17
C SER A 97 2.81 -15.00 10.76
N LEU A 98 1.96 -14.44 9.91
CA LEU A 98 1.89 -13.04 9.57
C LEU A 98 0.86 -12.36 10.47
N ILE A 99 1.31 -11.42 11.29
CA ILE A 99 0.44 -10.56 12.09
C ILE A 99 0.16 -9.30 11.29
N LEU A 100 -1.11 -8.99 11.10
CA LEU A 100 -1.59 -7.76 10.46
C LEU A 100 -2.35 -6.92 11.48
N HIS A 101 -2.13 -5.61 11.47
CA HIS A 101 -2.92 -4.64 12.21
C HIS A 101 -3.33 -3.51 11.28
N ARG A 102 -4.56 -3.59 10.76
CA ARG A 102 -5.18 -2.58 9.89
C ARG A 102 -5.46 -1.32 10.69
N LEU A 103 -5.04 -0.16 10.16
CA LEU A 103 -5.33 1.16 10.73
C LEU A 103 -6.42 1.88 9.93
N ALA A 104 -6.48 1.64 8.63
CA ALA A 104 -7.51 2.20 7.75
C ALA A 104 -7.73 1.30 6.53
N GLY A 105 -8.85 1.49 5.86
CA GLY A 105 -9.19 0.80 4.62
C GLY A 105 -10.51 1.29 4.04
N SER A 106 -10.90 0.73 2.90
CA SER A 106 -12.20 0.95 2.26
C SER A 106 -13.37 0.55 3.18
N ASP A 107 -14.52 1.18 2.95
CA ASP A 107 -15.81 0.81 3.55
C ASP A 107 -16.09 -0.69 3.37
N GLY A 108 -16.62 -1.32 4.41
CA GLY A 108 -16.84 -2.76 4.49
C GLY A 108 -15.64 -3.55 5.04
N LEU A 109 -14.52 -2.91 5.40
CA LEU A 109 -13.41 -3.58 6.10
C LEU A 109 -13.48 -3.42 7.63
N GLU A 110 -14.32 -2.52 8.14
CA GLU A 110 -14.57 -2.29 9.57
C GLU A 110 -15.12 -3.53 10.29
N ILE A 111 -15.80 -4.39 9.54
CA ILE A 111 -16.37 -5.66 10.00
C ILE A 111 -15.32 -6.79 10.11
N VAL A 112 -14.16 -6.63 9.47
CA VAL A 112 -13.00 -7.54 9.64
C VAL A 112 -12.20 -7.06 10.85
N PRO A 113 -11.79 -7.96 11.79
CA PRO A 113 -10.95 -7.59 12.90
C PRO A 113 -9.72 -6.82 12.44
N GLU A 114 -9.46 -5.70 13.10
CA GLU A 114 -8.33 -4.83 12.77
C GLU A 114 -7.00 -5.57 12.94
N LYS A 115 -6.88 -6.39 13.99
CA LYS A 115 -5.71 -7.22 14.26
C LYS A 115 -5.96 -8.69 13.97
N ARG A 116 -5.23 -9.25 13.01
CA ARG A 116 -5.38 -10.64 12.53
C ARG A 116 -4.06 -11.39 12.51
N GLN A 117 -4.17 -12.70 12.68
CA GLN A 117 -3.08 -13.65 12.52
C GLN A 117 -3.39 -14.56 11.32
N LEU A 118 -2.48 -14.57 10.34
CA LEU A 118 -2.56 -15.42 9.16
C LEU A 118 -1.41 -16.42 9.18
N ALA A 119 -1.69 -17.71 9.02
CA ALA A 119 -0.65 -18.73 8.89
C ALA A 119 0.18 -18.49 7.62
N ILE A 120 1.50 -18.66 7.71
CA ILE A 120 2.41 -18.65 6.56
C ILE A 120 2.70 -20.10 6.22
N ARG A 121 2.22 -20.57 5.07
CA ARG A 121 2.41 -21.94 4.60
C ARG A 121 3.62 -22.09 3.69
N GLU A 122 4.03 -21.00 3.05
CA GLU A 122 5.20 -20.92 2.17
C GLU A 122 5.70 -19.48 2.18
N LEU A 123 7.00 -19.27 2.39
CA LEU A 123 7.64 -17.97 2.21
C LEU A 123 9.04 -18.17 1.61
N THR A 124 9.18 -17.78 0.36
CA THR A 124 10.44 -17.81 -0.40
C THR A 124 10.75 -16.43 -0.94
N GLN A 125 11.88 -16.26 -1.63
CA GLN A 125 12.17 -14.99 -2.30
C GLN A 125 11.17 -14.64 -3.40
N LYS A 126 10.47 -15.61 -4.00
CA LYS A 126 9.59 -15.36 -5.16
C LYS A 126 8.12 -15.59 -4.91
N LYS A 127 7.78 -16.30 -3.83
CA LYS A 127 6.43 -16.78 -3.58
C LYS A 127 6.10 -16.79 -2.10
N MET A 128 4.89 -16.35 -1.80
CA MET A 128 4.30 -16.37 -0.47
C MET A 128 2.94 -17.08 -0.55
N ARG A 129 2.67 -18.00 0.36
CA ARG A 129 1.36 -18.64 0.53
C ARG A 129 0.90 -18.42 1.96
N ILE A 130 -0.25 -17.76 2.11
CA ILE A 130 -0.80 -17.40 3.42
C ILE A 130 -2.18 -18.00 3.65
N ALA A 131 -2.57 -18.01 4.92
CA ALA A 131 -3.82 -18.48 5.47
C ALA A 131 -4.09 -19.98 5.27
N ASN A 132 -4.98 -20.51 6.11
CA ASN A 132 -5.50 -21.87 6.02
C ASN A 132 -6.84 -21.93 5.24
N VAL A 133 -7.41 -20.77 4.92
CA VAL A 133 -8.63 -20.60 4.15
C VAL A 133 -8.36 -19.56 3.04
N PRO A 134 -8.65 -19.86 1.76
CA PRO A 134 -9.18 -21.13 1.25
C PRO A 134 -8.20 -22.31 1.51
N LEU A 135 -8.62 -23.57 1.31
CA LEU A 135 -7.84 -24.72 1.83
C LEU A 135 -6.45 -24.85 1.20
N ASP A 136 -6.25 -24.36 -0.02
CA ASP A 136 -4.93 -24.27 -0.64
C ASP A 136 -4.13 -23.06 -0.15
N GLY A 137 -4.73 -22.16 0.63
CA GLY A 137 -4.19 -20.85 0.98
C GLY A 137 -4.21 -19.88 -0.20
N GLN A 138 -4.01 -18.60 0.07
CA GLN A 138 -3.88 -17.58 -0.96
C GLN A 138 -2.40 -17.45 -1.37
N VAL A 139 -2.14 -17.61 -2.67
CA VAL A 139 -0.81 -17.51 -3.26
C VAL A 139 -0.56 -16.09 -3.74
N PHE A 140 0.64 -15.60 -3.45
CA PHE A 140 1.19 -14.35 -3.90
C PHE A 140 2.55 -14.57 -4.55
N ASP A 141 2.71 -14.04 -5.75
CA ASP A 141 4.00 -13.97 -6.43
C ASP A 141 4.67 -12.64 -6.13
N ARG A 142 5.99 -12.64 -5.98
CA ARG A 142 6.76 -11.39 -5.82
C ARG A 142 6.84 -10.66 -7.14
N LEU A 143 6.64 -9.34 -7.09
CA LEU A 143 6.94 -8.44 -8.19
C LEU A 143 8.35 -7.89 -7.99
N GLU A 144 9.26 -8.23 -8.90
CA GLU A 144 10.62 -7.67 -8.94
C GLU A 144 10.57 -6.23 -9.48
N ASP A 145 9.80 -6.01 -10.55
CA ASP A 145 9.51 -4.71 -11.14
C ASP A 145 8.01 -4.38 -11.04
N ASN A 146 7.69 -3.28 -10.35
CA ASN A 146 6.30 -2.83 -10.20
C ASN A 146 5.85 -2.08 -11.46
N PRO A 147 4.68 -2.39 -12.05
CA PRO A 147 4.10 -1.55 -13.10
C PRO A 147 3.95 -0.10 -12.63
N ALA A 148 4.19 0.88 -13.50
CA ALA A 148 4.20 2.31 -13.16
C ALA A 148 2.90 2.76 -12.43
N GLU A 149 1.75 2.17 -12.79
CA GLU A 149 0.46 2.44 -12.15
C GLU A 149 0.42 1.94 -10.70
N ILE A 150 0.91 0.71 -10.46
CA ILE A 150 1.00 0.11 -9.12
C ILE A 150 2.05 0.83 -8.28
N GLU A 151 3.19 1.12 -8.90
CA GLU A 151 4.22 1.98 -8.37
C GLU A 151 3.60 3.29 -7.90
N SER A 152 2.88 4.02 -8.76
CA SER A 152 2.23 5.29 -8.41
C SER A 152 1.26 5.12 -7.25
N ILE A 153 0.43 4.07 -7.25
CA ILE A 153 -0.54 3.82 -6.17
C ILE A 153 0.14 3.61 -4.81
N PHE A 154 1.32 3.00 -4.78
CA PHE A 154 2.03 2.74 -3.53
C PHE A 154 3.07 3.84 -3.18
N SER A 155 3.72 4.50 -4.14
CA SER A 155 4.67 5.61 -3.85
C SER A 155 4.03 6.96 -3.69
N SER A 156 2.93 7.21 -4.39
CA SER A 156 2.31 8.52 -4.27
C SER A 156 1.38 8.45 -3.07
N ALA A 157 1.58 9.40 -2.17
CA ALA A 157 0.57 9.93 -1.25
C ALA A 157 -0.75 10.38 -1.93
N GLU A 158 -1.09 9.90 -3.14
CA GLU A 158 -2.41 10.03 -3.76
C GLU A 158 -3.44 9.03 -3.19
N LEU A 159 -3.07 8.17 -2.24
CA LEU A 159 -4.04 7.64 -1.26
C LEU A 159 -4.52 8.82 -0.40
N LYS A 160 -5.42 9.62 -0.98
CA LYS A 160 -6.12 10.79 -0.42
C LYS A 160 -5.54 11.29 0.91
N ARG A 161 -4.77 12.38 0.84
CA ARG A 161 -4.57 13.35 1.94
C ARG A 161 -5.78 13.43 2.90
N GLN A 162 -7.01 13.46 2.37
CA GLN A 162 -8.23 13.43 3.18
C GLN A 162 -8.34 12.24 4.15
N VAL A 163 -8.03 11.00 3.77
CA VAL A 163 -8.23 9.84 4.66
C VAL A 163 -7.14 9.78 5.74
N TYR A 164 -5.90 10.09 5.39
CA TYR A 164 -4.78 10.14 6.33
C TYR A 164 -4.81 11.36 7.24
N GLU A 165 -5.17 12.54 6.72
CA GLU A 165 -5.33 13.77 7.49
C GLU A 165 -6.57 13.71 8.40
N GLN A 166 -7.70 13.13 7.94
CA GLN A 166 -8.90 12.95 8.78
C GLN A 166 -8.69 11.96 9.93
N GLN A 167 -7.96 10.87 9.68
CA GLN A 167 -7.67 9.85 10.70
C GLN A 167 -6.36 10.11 11.47
N LYS A 168 -5.64 11.20 11.16
CA LYS A 168 -4.32 11.54 11.72
C LYS A 168 -3.28 10.41 11.59
N ILE A 169 -3.43 9.57 10.55
CA ILE A 169 -2.50 8.47 10.27
C ILE A 169 -1.35 9.06 9.47
N ILE A 170 -0.17 9.14 10.07
CA ILE A 170 1.05 9.55 9.36
C ILE A 170 1.60 8.32 8.65
N LEU A 171 1.31 8.19 7.36
CA LEU A 171 2.10 7.29 6.53
C LEU A 171 3.48 7.91 6.28
N PRO A 172 4.55 7.10 6.20
CA PRO A 172 5.71 7.52 5.47
C PRO A 172 5.31 7.45 3.99
N GLU A 173 5.02 8.59 3.39
CA GLU A 173 4.21 8.79 2.18
C GLU A 173 4.84 8.30 0.87
N ASP A 174 5.97 7.58 0.92
CA ASP A 174 6.58 6.92 -0.23
C ASP A 174 6.86 5.43 0.09
N ALA A 175 5.90 4.54 -0.23
CA ALA A 175 5.97 3.13 0.17
C ALA A 175 7.00 2.31 -0.60
N LYS A 176 7.60 2.87 -1.66
CA LYS A 176 8.62 2.20 -2.47
C LYS A 176 9.97 2.09 -1.80
N LYS A 177 10.28 2.92 -0.81
CA LYS A 177 11.66 3.11 -0.39
C LYS A 177 11.85 2.96 1.09
N ASP A 178 12.91 2.24 1.42
CA ASP A 178 13.32 2.02 2.80
C ASP A 178 13.84 3.33 3.36
N VAL A 179 13.20 3.79 4.43
CA VAL A 179 13.48 5.09 5.02
C VAL A 179 13.90 4.91 6.48
N GLU A 180 15.03 5.52 6.85
CA GLU A 180 15.52 5.53 8.23
C GLU A 180 14.84 6.60 9.07
N SER A 181 14.55 7.73 8.45
CA SER A 181 13.98 8.91 9.11
C SER A 181 13.32 9.80 8.05
N TYR A 182 12.39 10.62 8.51
CA TYR A 182 11.78 11.63 7.65
C TYR A 182 11.74 12.99 8.33
N ILE A 183 11.60 14.02 7.50
CA ILE A 183 11.46 15.42 7.92
C ILE A 183 10.47 16.10 6.99
N SER A 184 9.59 16.91 7.58
CA SER A 184 8.62 17.74 6.87
C SER A 184 9.03 19.20 6.98
N ILE A 185 9.00 19.93 5.88
CA ILE A 185 9.26 21.36 5.82
C ILE A 185 8.05 22.07 5.27
N ASP A 186 7.47 22.94 6.07
CA ASP A 186 6.42 23.83 5.63
C ASP A 186 7.04 25.02 4.88
N ILE A 187 6.61 25.18 3.64
CA ILE A 187 6.84 26.36 2.82
C ILE A 187 5.63 27.28 3.01
N LYS A 188 5.88 28.58 3.12
CA LYS A 188 4.82 29.61 3.06
C LYS A 188 3.78 29.29 1.97
N ARG A 189 2.49 29.40 2.32
CA ARG A 189 1.27 29.08 1.51
C ARG A 189 0.82 27.60 1.54
N GLY A 190 0.96 26.91 2.67
CA GLY A 190 0.34 25.58 2.89
C GLY A 190 0.92 24.47 2.02
N LYS A 191 2.13 24.66 1.49
CA LYS A 191 2.87 23.62 0.77
C LYS A 191 3.89 23.02 1.71
N THR A 192 3.97 21.71 1.74
CA THR A 192 4.89 20.97 2.60
C THR A 192 5.81 20.15 1.73
N MET A 193 7.13 20.32 1.91
CA MET A 193 8.14 19.42 1.36
C MET A 193 8.42 18.33 2.38
N GLN A 194 8.30 17.08 1.98
CA GLN A 194 8.67 15.96 2.83
C GLN A 194 9.94 15.33 2.30
N TYR A 195 10.80 14.87 3.20
CA TYR A 195 12.08 14.29 2.87
C TYR A 195 12.29 12.98 3.59
N TYR A 196 12.91 12.07 2.87
CA TYR A 196 13.12 10.69 3.25
C TYR A 196 14.59 10.35 3.11
N LEU A 197 15.19 9.82 4.18
CA LEU A 197 16.59 9.40 4.20
C LEU A 197 16.68 7.89 4.07
N SER A 198 17.17 7.39 2.93
CA SER A 198 17.44 5.95 2.73
C SER A 198 18.76 5.55 3.40
N PRO A 199 18.88 4.32 3.97
CA PRO A 199 20.13 3.83 4.56
C PRO A 199 21.36 3.91 3.64
N GLY A 200 21.17 3.86 2.32
CA GLY A 200 22.25 3.92 1.33
C GLY A 200 22.83 5.32 1.09
N GLY A 201 22.44 6.33 1.87
CA GLY A 201 22.82 7.73 1.62
C GLY A 201 22.04 8.38 0.47
N GLU A 202 21.01 7.71 -0.03
CA GLU A 202 20.10 8.23 -1.04
C GLU A 202 18.99 9.04 -0.38
N PHE A 203 18.60 10.11 -1.07
CA PHE A 203 17.66 11.10 -0.57
C PHE A 203 16.55 11.32 -1.58
N LEU A 204 15.33 11.40 -1.05
CA LEU A 204 14.15 11.66 -1.84
C LEU A 204 13.23 12.63 -1.12
N GLY A 205 12.71 13.61 -1.85
CA GLY A 205 11.71 14.52 -1.35
C GLY A 205 10.55 14.67 -2.30
N SER A 206 9.35 14.79 -1.75
CA SER A 206 8.20 15.28 -2.51
C SER A 206 8.04 16.77 -2.23
N ILE A 207 7.92 17.58 -3.29
CA ILE A 207 7.73 19.03 -3.17
C ILE A 207 6.27 19.48 -3.35
N GLY A 208 5.32 18.54 -3.25
CA GLY A 208 3.90 18.80 -3.42
C GLY A 208 3.49 19.20 -4.85
N ILE A 209 4.35 18.91 -5.83
CA ILE A 209 4.07 19.07 -7.26
C ILE A 209 4.13 17.68 -7.88
N LYS A 210 3.03 17.24 -8.51
CA LYS A 210 2.93 15.92 -9.14
C LYS A 210 4.03 15.76 -10.21
N GLY A 211 4.85 14.72 -10.06
CA GLY A 211 5.92 14.37 -11.00
C GLY A 211 7.12 15.31 -11.01
N ASP A 212 7.38 16.02 -9.91
CA ASP A 212 8.60 16.83 -9.72
C ASP A 212 9.30 16.39 -8.44
N ASP A 213 9.60 15.09 -8.36
CA ASP A 213 10.26 14.52 -7.18
C ASP A 213 11.67 15.07 -7.06
N LEU A 214 12.13 15.23 -5.83
CA LEU A 214 13.47 15.71 -5.51
C LEU A 214 14.35 14.49 -5.22
N ILE A 215 15.35 14.24 -6.06
CA ILE A 215 16.24 13.09 -5.93
C ILE A 215 17.65 13.57 -5.61
N GLY A 216 18.33 12.90 -4.68
CA GLY A 216 19.75 13.18 -4.43
C GLY A 216 20.37 12.32 -3.35
N LYS A 217 21.26 12.91 -2.54
CA LYS A 217 22.03 12.22 -1.51
C LYS A 217 21.98 12.95 -0.18
N TRP A 218 22.16 12.19 0.88
CA TRP A 218 22.44 12.71 2.21
C TRP A 218 23.67 12.08 2.81
N GLU A 219 24.36 12.84 3.66
CA GLU A 219 25.51 12.36 4.41
C GLU A 219 25.57 12.99 5.80
N LYS A 220 26.17 12.27 6.74
CA LYS A 220 26.45 12.77 8.10
C LYS A 220 27.91 13.20 8.16
N SER A 221 28.15 14.43 8.61
CA SER A 221 29.48 15.00 8.81
C SER A 221 29.56 15.68 10.18
N GLY A 222 30.09 14.96 11.18
CA GLY A 222 30.08 15.42 12.58
C GLY A 222 28.66 15.65 13.09
N ASP A 223 28.40 16.87 13.57
CA ASP A 223 27.05 17.30 14.00
C ASP A 223 26.15 17.72 12.83
N PHE A 224 26.65 17.75 11.60
CA PHE A 224 25.87 18.15 10.44
C PHE A 224 25.30 16.95 9.69
N LEU A 225 24.09 17.12 9.19
CA LEU A 225 23.47 16.30 8.17
C LEU A 225 23.32 17.18 6.93
N ILE A 226 23.99 16.78 5.86
CA ILE A 226 23.97 17.49 4.58
C ILE A 226 23.06 16.72 3.65
N VAL A 227 22.09 17.41 3.06
CA VAL A 227 21.12 16.86 2.14
C VAL A 227 21.21 17.66 0.85
N SER A 228 21.43 16.99 -0.28
CA SER A 228 21.54 17.64 -1.58
C SER A 228 20.74 16.87 -2.62
N GLY A 229 20.10 17.57 -3.55
CA GLY A 229 19.35 16.92 -4.62
C GLY A 229 18.87 17.88 -5.70
N VAL A 230 18.26 17.32 -6.73
CA VAL A 230 17.70 18.06 -7.86
C VAL A 230 16.27 17.60 -8.11
N THR A 231 15.34 18.54 -8.31
CA THR A 231 13.96 18.19 -8.67
C THR A 231 13.89 17.68 -10.11
N GLU A 232 13.11 16.65 -10.38
CA GLU A 232 13.12 15.94 -11.66
C GLU A 232 12.57 16.77 -12.82
N LYS A 233 11.52 17.56 -12.59
CA LYS A 233 10.85 18.33 -13.64
C LYS A 233 11.37 19.75 -13.74
N ASN A 234 11.40 20.48 -12.62
CA ASN A 234 11.82 21.87 -12.61
C ASN A 234 13.35 22.05 -12.49
N LYS A 235 14.11 20.95 -12.33
CA LYS A 235 15.57 20.94 -12.24
C LYS A 235 16.13 21.92 -11.20
N VAL A 236 15.41 22.07 -10.09
CA VAL A 236 15.84 22.94 -8.98
C VAL A 236 16.83 22.18 -8.12
N ALA A 237 18.06 22.69 -8.00
CA ALA A 237 19.05 22.14 -7.09
C ALA A 237 18.81 22.64 -5.68
N ILE A 238 18.67 21.73 -4.72
CA ILE A 238 18.42 22.04 -3.31
C ILE A 238 19.60 21.51 -2.49
N LEU A 239 20.09 22.35 -1.58
CA LEU A 239 21.06 21.98 -0.55
C LEU A 239 20.49 22.39 0.81
N MET A 240 20.49 21.47 1.76
CA MET A 240 20.11 21.73 3.14
C MET A 240 21.19 21.20 4.07
N GLU A 241 21.61 22.04 5.00
CA GLU A 241 22.51 21.65 6.07
C GLU A 241 21.74 21.73 7.38
N LEU A 242 21.65 20.61 8.09
CA LEU A 242 21.02 20.54 9.39
C LEU A 242 22.07 20.29 10.46
N LYS A 243 22.05 21.07 11.53
CA LYS A 243 22.96 20.92 12.67
C LYS A 243 22.27 20.24 13.84
N LYS A 244 22.90 19.22 14.40
CA LYS A 244 22.47 18.55 15.62
C LYS A 244 22.70 19.48 16.82
N THR A 245 21.63 19.80 17.53
CA THR A 245 21.63 20.60 18.75
C THR A 245 20.69 19.92 19.74
N ASP A 246 21.14 19.61 20.95
CA ASP A 246 20.34 18.93 21.99
C ASP A 246 19.72 17.61 21.52
N GLY A 247 20.49 16.83 20.75
CA GLY A 247 20.03 15.55 20.20
C GLY A 247 19.07 15.65 19.02
N ARG A 248 18.70 16.85 18.57
CA ARG A 248 17.79 17.09 17.44
C ARG A 248 18.48 17.85 16.31
N TYR A 249 18.22 17.48 15.07
CA TYR A 249 18.69 18.24 13.91
C TYR A 249 17.79 19.47 13.69
N LYS A 250 18.40 20.63 13.54
CA LYS A 250 17.74 21.90 13.20
C LYS A 250 18.30 22.41 11.88
N LEU A 251 17.49 23.06 11.04
CA LEU A 251 17.98 23.69 9.82
C LEU A 251 19.02 24.75 10.17
N PHE A 252 20.20 24.64 9.57
CA PHE A 252 21.26 25.61 9.69
C PHE A 252 21.41 26.42 8.41
N ASN A 253 21.35 25.77 7.26
CA ASN A 253 21.36 26.41 5.95
C ASN A 253 20.38 25.72 5.00
N ALA A 254 19.79 26.50 4.09
CA ALA A 254 19.01 25.99 2.97
C ALA A 254 19.25 26.87 1.75
N GLU A 255 19.53 26.23 0.62
CA GLU A 255 19.79 26.87 -0.66
C GLU A 255 18.94 26.23 -1.75
N ALA A 256 18.45 27.06 -2.67
CA ALA A 256 17.82 26.65 -3.91
C ALA A 256 18.56 27.34 -5.07
N ASN A 257 19.10 26.56 -6.01
CA ASN A 257 19.93 27.04 -7.11
C ASN A 257 21.08 27.98 -6.65
N GLY A 258 21.69 27.66 -5.50
CA GLY A 258 22.77 28.45 -4.90
C GLY A 258 22.34 29.79 -4.29
N GLN A 259 21.04 30.06 -4.18
CA GLN A 259 20.49 31.21 -3.48
C GLN A 259 19.93 30.79 -2.12
N SER A 260 20.15 31.61 -1.09
CA SER A 260 19.64 31.33 0.25
C SER A 260 18.11 31.27 0.25
N ALA A 261 17.57 30.12 0.65
CA ALA A 261 16.14 29.82 0.71
C ALA A 261 15.60 29.86 2.15
N LEU A 262 16.43 30.13 3.16
CA LEU A 262 16.08 30.11 4.59
C LEU A 262 14.82 30.93 4.95
N LYS A 263 14.53 32.02 4.22
CA LYS A 263 13.34 32.85 4.47
C LYS A 263 12.06 32.15 4.01
N GLY A 264 11.42 31.43 4.93
CA GLY A 264 10.06 30.88 4.75
C GLY A 264 9.96 29.36 4.79
N PHE A 265 10.99 28.68 5.28
CA PHE A 265 11.02 27.24 5.54
C PHE A 265 10.87 27.04 7.05
N GLU A 266 9.75 26.46 7.49
CA GLU A 266 9.59 25.97 8.86
C GLU A 266 9.79 24.46 8.87
N ILE A 267 10.84 24.00 9.55
CA ILE A 267 11.23 22.60 9.56
C ILE A 267 10.69 21.89 10.80
N THR A 268 9.99 20.78 10.59
CA THR A 268 9.70 19.83 11.67
C THR A 268 10.96 19.06 12.07
N PRO A 269 11.17 18.74 13.35
CA PRO A 269 12.32 17.93 13.76
C PRO A 269 12.33 16.58 13.04
N PHE A 270 13.53 16.05 12.79
CA PHE A 270 13.68 14.69 12.29
C PHE A 270 12.94 13.69 13.18
N GLN A 271 12.03 12.95 12.56
CA GLN A 271 11.29 11.90 13.24
C GLN A 271 11.95 10.57 12.87
N LYS A 272 12.58 9.95 13.86
CA LYS A 272 13.11 8.60 13.70
C LYS A 272 11.94 7.65 13.49
N ILE A 273 11.97 6.89 12.40
CA ILE A 273 10.93 5.89 12.16
C ILE A 273 11.19 4.75 13.13
N THR A 274 10.38 4.69 14.17
CA THR A 274 10.44 3.60 15.13
C THR A 274 9.70 2.44 14.52
N ARG A 275 10.42 1.34 14.25
CA ARG A 275 9.79 0.10 13.78
C ARG A 275 8.67 -0.28 14.72
N VAL A 276 7.50 -0.55 14.18
CA VAL A 276 6.37 -0.98 14.98
C VAL A 276 6.65 -2.36 15.53
N LYS A 277 6.69 -2.47 16.85
CA LYS A 277 6.74 -3.76 17.54
C LYS A 277 5.32 -4.28 17.64
N LEU A 278 4.97 -5.20 16.75
CA LEU A 278 3.72 -5.94 16.81
C LEU A 278 3.97 -7.33 17.39
N SER A 279 3.21 -7.68 18.43
CA SER A 279 3.09 -9.05 18.93
C SER A 279 1.82 -9.70 18.40
N ALA A 280 1.75 -11.03 18.50
CA ALA A 280 0.54 -11.79 18.20
C ALA A 280 -0.59 -11.56 19.24
N ASP A 281 -0.30 -10.93 20.38
CA ASP A 281 -1.29 -10.76 21.46
C ASP A 281 -2.54 -10.01 20.99
N GLY A 282 -3.71 -10.60 21.20
CA GLY A 282 -4.98 -10.03 20.75
C GLY A 282 -5.22 -10.09 19.24
N ALA A 283 -4.31 -10.70 18.45
CA ALA A 283 -4.61 -11.04 17.07
C ALA A 283 -5.62 -12.19 17.03
N LYS A 284 -6.67 -12.05 16.22
CA LYS A 284 -7.68 -13.11 16.05
C LYS A 284 -7.33 -13.97 14.84
N GLN A 285 -7.43 -15.29 14.99
CA GLN A 285 -7.65 -16.17 13.84
C GLN A 285 -9.08 -15.92 13.39
N TYR A 286 -9.22 -15.15 12.31
CA TYR A 286 -10.49 -14.58 11.91
C TYR A 286 -11.50 -15.64 11.41
N LEU A 287 -11.00 -16.62 10.65
CA LEU A 287 -11.83 -17.66 10.07
C LEU A 287 -11.09 -19.01 10.13
N ASP A 288 -11.75 -19.99 10.73
CA ASP A 288 -11.27 -21.37 10.76
C ASP A 288 -11.80 -22.19 9.58
N VAL A 289 -11.15 -23.32 9.35
CA VAL A 289 -11.39 -24.20 8.20
C VAL A 289 -12.79 -24.80 8.21
N GLU A 290 -13.31 -25.18 9.38
CA GLU A 290 -14.62 -25.81 9.49
C GLU A 290 -15.74 -24.83 9.15
N THR A 291 -15.66 -23.64 9.75
CA THR A 291 -16.61 -22.55 9.49
C THR A 291 -16.60 -22.14 8.02
N PHE A 292 -15.41 -22.01 7.41
CA PHE A 292 -15.30 -21.70 5.98
C PHE A 292 -15.93 -22.77 5.09
N LYS A 293 -15.66 -24.05 5.38
CA LYS A 293 -16.24 -25.19 4.63
C LYS A 293 -17.76 -25.20 4.72
N ASP A 294 -18.31 -25.01 5.91
CA ASP A 294 -19.76 -24.98 6.12
C ASP A 294 -20.43 -23.88 5.28
N TRP A 295 -19.90 -22.66 5.34
CA TRP A 295 -20.48 -21.54 4.58
C TRP A 295 -20.37 -21.71 3.08
N TYR A 296 -19.21 -22.15 2.59
CA TYR A 296 -19.03 -22.42 1.17
C TYR A 296 -19.88 -23.61 0.70
N ALA A 297 -20.15 -24.59 1.56
CA ALA A 297 -21.13 -25.63 1.26
C ALA A 297 -22.54 -25.05 1.12
N ASN A 298 -22.94 -24.11 1.98
CA ASN A 298 -24.25 -23.44 1.91
C ASN A 298 -24.40 -22.56 0.66
N LEU A 299 -23.30 -22.04 0.10
CA LEU A 299 -23.33 -21.37 -1.20
C LEU A 299 -23.66 -22.33 -2.35
N ASN A 300 -23.45 -23.65 -2.22
CA ASN A 300 -23.83 -24.63 -3.27
C ASN A 300 -25.33 -24.94 -3.26
N SER A 301 -26.17 -23.90 -3.21
CA SER A 301 -27.63 -24.00 -3.11
C SER A 301 -28.35 -23.10 -4.12
N ILE A 302 -29.61 -23.47 -4.38
CA ILE A 302 -30.54 -22.63 -5.14
C ILE A 302 -31.33 -21.82 -4.12
N THR A 303 -31.18 -20.50 -4.16
CA THR A 303 -31.95 -19.57 -3.33
C THR A 303 -33.00 -18.88 -4.17
N GLU A 304 -34.25 -18.87 -3.71
CA GLU A 304 -35.33 -18.08 -4.29
C GLU A 304 -35.81 -17.06 -3.27
N SER A 305 -35.95 -15.80 -3.67
CA SER A 305 -36.54 -14.78 -2.81
C SER A 305 -37.49 -13.88 -3.60
N THR A 306 -38.58 -13.49 -2.94
CA THR A 306 -39.57 -12.55 -3.46
C THR A 306 -39.54 -11.28 -2.62
N GLY A 307 -39.67 -10.12 -3.23
CA GLY A 307 -39.68 -8.85 -2.53
C GLY A 307 -40.31 -7.73 -3.35
N ILE A 308 -40.56 -6.60 -2.70
CA ILE A 308 -41.08 -5.40 -3.35
C ILE A 308 -39.95 -4.39 -3.42
N ARG A 309 -39.52 -4.06 -4.64
CA ARG A 309 -38.58 -2.96 -4.86
C ARG A 309 -39.37 -1.66 -4.83
N LYS A 310 -39.05 -0.79 -3.86
CA LYS A 310 -39.59 0.56 -3.79
C LYS A 310 -38.56 1.53 -4.37
N GLN A 311 -38.98 2.34 -5.33
CA GLN A 311 -38.15 3.37 -5.95
C GLN A 311 -38.86 4.71 -5.84
N VAL A 312 -38.12 5.74 -5.38
CA VAL A 312 -38.63 7.11 -5.37
C VAL A 312 -38.39 7.68 -6.77
N THR A 313 -39.46 8.12 -7.43
CA THR A 313 -39.43 8.76 -8.74
C THR A 313 -39.00 10.22 -8.62
N SER A 314 -38.66 10.84 -9.75
CA SER A 314 -38.16 12.22 -9.79
C SER A 314 -39.17 13.27 -9.28
N ASP A 315 -40.46 12.93 -9.22
CA ASP A 315 -41.55 13.73 -8.66
C ASP A 315 -41.86 13.39 -7.18
N GLY A 316 -41.07 12.52 -6.55
CA GLY A 316 -41.19 12.17 -5.13
C GLY A 316 -42.22 11.08 -4.82
N MET A 317 -42.85 10.49 -5.83
CA MET A 317 -43.76 9.34 -5.65
C MET A 317 -42.96 8.05 -5.37
N ILE A 318 -43.56 7.11 -4.66
CA ILE A 318 -42.96 5.79 -4.41
C ILE A 318 -43.61 4.79 -5.36
N GLU A 319 -42.87 4.35 -6.36
CA GLU A 319 -43.24 3.20 -7.18
C GLU A 319 -42.82 1.91 -6.49
N ALA A 320 -43.72 0.92 -6.46
CA ALA A 320 -43.49 -0.38 -5.87
C ALA A 320 -43.63 -1.46 -6.95
N THR A 321 -42.55 -2.18 -7.23
CA THR A 321 -42.53 -3.25 -8.22
C THR A 321 -42.28 -4.58 -7.53
N SER A 322 -43.17 -5.55 -7.77
CA SER A 322 -42.94 -6.94 -7.34
C SER A 322 -41.74 -7.50 -8.08
N THR A 323 -40.80 -8.03 -7.30
CA THR A 323 -39.58 -8.64 -7.81
C THR A 323 -39.47 -10.05 -7.24
N SER A 324 -39.04 -10.99 -8.06
CA SER A 324 -38.55 -12.27 -7.56
C SER A 324 -37.14 -12.48 -8.09
N ASN A 325 -36.32 -13.17 -7.33
CA ASN A 325 -35.00 -13.56 -7.78
C ASN A 325 -34.75 -15.03 -7.47
N LYS A 326 -34.04 -15.67 -8.39
CA LYS A 326 -33.53 -17.02 -8.24
C LYS A 326 -32.03 -16.95 -8.45
N SER A 327 -31.28 -17.38 -7.46
CA SER A 327 -29.82 -17.41 -7.53
C SER A 327 -29.34 -18.84 -7.38
N ILE A 328 -28.37 -19.21 -8.19
CA ILE A 328 -27.67 -20.49 -8.12
C ILE A 328 -26.21 -20.15 -7.99
N PHE A 329 -25.57 -20.67 -6.94
CA PHE A 329 -24.14 -20.49 -6.73
C PHE A 329 -23.44 -21.85 -6.67
N GLN A 330 -22.19 -21.84 -7.09
CA GLN A 330 -21.24 -22.92 -6.96
C GLN A 330 -19.99 -22.35 -6.31
N ALA A 331 -19.60 -22.88 -5.17
CA ALA A 331 -18.46 -22.43 -4.40
C ALA A 331 -17.48 -23.58 -4.19
N ASP A 332 -16.19 -23.29 -4.39
CA ASP A 332 -15.10 -24.23 -4.20
C ASP A 332 -14.31 -23.85 -2.94
N THR A 333 -14.37 -24.73 -1.94
CA THR A 333 -13.66 -24.55 -0.67
C THR A 333 -12.13 -24.63 -0.82
N VAL A 334 -11.64 -25.31 -1.85
CA VAL A 334 -10.19 -25.51 -2.05
C VAL A 334 -9.54 -24.23 -2.53
N THR A 335 -10.14 -23.60 -3.55
CA THR A 335 -9.63 -22.38 -4.17
C THR A 335 -10.24 -21.10 -3.61
N GLY A 336 -11.37 -21.20 -2.90
CA GLY A 336 -12.14 -20.07 -2.40
C GLY A 336 -12.96 -19.37 -3.48
N MET A 337 -13.03 -19.92 -4.69
CA MET A 337 -13.76 -19.36 -5.82
C MET A 337 -15.27 -19.58 -5.67
N VAL A 338 -16.05 -18.61 -6.14
CA VAL A 338 -17.51 -18.66 -6.22
C VAL A 338 -17.93 -18.27 -7.63
N LYS A 339 -18.81 -19.06 -8.23
CA LYS A 339 -19.51 -18.71 -9.47
C LYS A 339 -21.00 -18.73 -9.22
N GLY A 340 -21.74 -17.84 -9.84
CA GLY A 340 -23.18 -17.83 -9.69
C GLY A 340 -23.90 -17.21 -10.86
N ILE A 341 -25.19 -17.53 -10.93
CA ILE A 341 -26.14 -16.90 -11.84
C ILE A 341 -27.32 -16.46 -11.00
N ARG A 342 -27.68 -15.19 -11.11
CA ARG A 342 -28.88 -14.62 -10.50
C ARG A 342 -29.85 -14.21 -11.60
N LYS A 343 -31.02 -14.84 -11.64
CA LYS A 343 -32.15 -14.42 -12.46
C LYS A 343 -33.06 -13.51 -11.63
N ILE A 344 -33.34 -12.32 -12.13
CA ILE A 344 -34.19 -11.32 -11.49
C ILE A 344 -35.40 -11.09 -12.38
N PHE A 345 -36.59 -11.36 -11.85
CA PHE A 345 -37.87 -11.10 -12.48
C PHE A 345 -38.42 -9.76 -11.97
N GLU A 346 -38.79 -8.86 -12.87
CA GLU A 346 -39.41 -7.57 -12.57
C GLU A 346 -40.55 -7.35 -13.58
N GLY A 347 -41.80 -7.29 -13.10
CA GLY A 347 -42.99 -7.28 -13.96
C GLY A 347 -43.06 -8.53 -14.86
N ASP A 348 -43.30 -8.33 -16.17
CA ASP A 348 -43.39 -9.42 -17.15
C ASP A 348 -42.03 -9.85 -17.74
N GLY A 349 -40.95 -9.19 -17.32
CA GLY A 349 -39.60 -9.41 -17.84
C GLY A 349 -38.65 -10.06 -16.83
N TYR A 350 -37.53 -10.58 -17.33
CA TYR A 350 -36.42 -11.00 -16.48
C TYR A 350 -35.08 -10.46 -16.97
N SER A 351 -34.13 -10.32 -16.06
CA SER A 351 -32.71 -10.14 -16.36
C SER A 351 -31.91 -11.27 -15.70
N MET A 352 -30.73 -11.56 -16.23
CA MET A 352 -29.79 -12.47 -15.59
C MET A 352 -28.53 -11.69 -15.25
N ALA A 353 -27.88 -12.06 -14.16
CA ALA A 353 -26.57 -11.57 -13.78
C ALA A 353 -25.66 -12.77 -13.55
N GLU A 354 -24.53 -12.78 -14.24
CA GLU A 354 -23.43 -13.70 -13.97
C GLU A 354 -22.57 -13.12 -12.85
N ILE A 355 -22.14 -13.96 -11.93
CA ILE A 355 -21.39 -13.56 -10.73
C ILE A 355 -20.11 -14.40 -10.68
N ASP A 356 -18.97 -13.74 -10.65
CA ASP A 356 -17.68 -14.33 -10.36
C ASP A 356 -17.17 -13.75 -9.04
N GLY A 357 -16.75 -14.61 -8.11
CA GLY A 357 -16.24 -14.18 -6.82
C GLY A 357 -15.13 -15.07 -6.27
N HIS A 358 -14.46 -14.58 -5.24
CA HIS A 358 -13.44 -15.31 -4.50
C HIS A 358 -13.33 -14.78 -3.07
N TYR A 359 -12.83 -15.61 -2.15
CA TYR A 359 -12.41 -15.15 -0.84
C TYR A 359 -10.95 -14.69 -0.88
N ASP A 360 -10.71 -13.43 -0.55
CA ASP A 360 -9.38 -12.86 -0.37
C ASP A 360 -8.98 -13.01 1.10
N ALA A 361 -8.07 -13.93 1.38
CA ALA A 361 -7.64 -14.25 2.73
C ALA A 361 -6.80 -13.13 3.36
N PHE A 362 -6.04 -12.38 2.55
CA PHE A 362 -5.29 -11.23 3.04
C PHE A 362 -6.23 -10.15 3.57
N LEU A 363 -7.24 -9.75 2.81
CA LEU A 363 -8.24 -8.75 3.21
C LEU A 363 -9.29 -9.31 4.18
N GLY A 364 -9.49 -10.64 4.18
CA GLY A 364 -10.46 -11.32 5.04
C GLY A 364 -11.92 -11.18 4.56
N VAL A 365 -12.13 -11.03 3.25
CA VAL A 365 -13.44 -10.72 2.66
C VAL A 365 -13.69 -11.54 1.39
N SER A 366 -14.96 -11.76 1.09
CA SER A 366 -15.41 -12.29 -0.21
C SER A 366 -15.66 -11.16 -1.19
N LEU A 367 -15.01 -11.25 -2.34
CA LEU A 367 -15.07 -10.25 -3.40
C LEU A 367 -15.81 -10.82 -4.57
N SER A 368 -16.78 -10.08 -5.11
CA SER A 368 -17.50 -10.52 -6.31
C SER A 368 -17.70 -9.41 -7.33
N LYS A 369 -17.75 -9.83 -8.58
CA LYS A 369 -18.03 -9.03 -9.76
C LYS A 369 -19.23 -9.65 -10.45
N SER A 370 -20.26 -8.84 -10.64
CA SER A 370 -21.48 -9.27 -11.31
C SER A 370 -21.69 -8.50 -12.61
N ARG A 371 -22.10 -9.21 -13.66
CA ARG A 371 -22.37 -8.66 -14.99
C ARG A 371 -23.81 -8.96 -15.38
N SER A 372 -24.59 -7.94 -15.70
CA SER A 372 -25.95 -8.10 -16.20
C SER A 372 -25.95 -8.52 -17.68
N THR A 373 -26.79 -9.47 -18.05
CA THR A 373 -27.00 -9.86 -19.45
C THR A 373 -27.75 -8.78 -20.25
N LYS A 374 -28.53 -7.91 -19.58
CA LYS A 374 -29.19 -6.75 -20.22
C LYS A 374 -28.24 -5.59 -20.50
N SER A 375 -27.14 -5.51 -19.76
CA SER A 375 -26.16 -4.43 -19.88
C SER A 375 -24.77 -5.01 -19.73
N GLN A 376 -24.31 -5.69 -20.78
CA GLN A 376 -23.06 -6.48 -20.77
C GLN A 376 -21.81 -5.65 -20.46
N ASN A 377 -21.87 -4.32 -20.66
CA ASN A 377 -20.79 -3.39 -20.35
C ASN A 377 -20.84 -2.84 -18.91
N ASN A 378 -21.90 -3.12 -18.16
CA ASN A 378 -22.07 -2.63 -16.79
C ASN A 378 -21.76 -3.75 -15.79
N TYR A 379 -20.75 -3.48 -14.96
CA TYR A 379 -20.36 -4.36 -13.87
C TYR A 379 -20.80 -3.76 -12.54
N ARG A 380 -21.28 -4.62 -11.64
CA ARG A 380 -21.48 -4.29 -10.24
C ARG A 380 -20.48 -5.08 -9.42
N TYR A 381 -19.66 -4.36 -8.66
CA TYR A 381 -18.67 -4.91 -7.75
C TYR A 381 -19.26 -4.95 -6.35
N GLN A 382 -19.02 -6.05 -5.63
CA GLN A 382 -19.50 -6.22 -4.27
C GLN A 382 -18.37 -6.75 -3.40
N ILE A 383 -18.35 -6.22 -2.18
CA ILE A 383 -17.57 -6.74 -1.06
C ILE A 383 -18.61 -7.34 -0.14
N ALA A 384 -18.47 -8.63 0.14
CA ALA A 384 -19.28 -9.31 1.13
C ALA A 384 -18.34 -9.89 2.16
N LEU A 385 -18.72 -9.80 3.42
CA LEU A 385 -18.02 -10.52 4.45
C LEU A 385 -18.46 -11.99 4.43
N VAL A 386 -17.55 -12.83 4.89
CA VAL A 386 -17.86 -14.18 5.33
C VAL A 386 -17.33 -14.21 6.78
N SER A 387 -18.18 -13.85 7.77
CA SER A 387 -17.79 -13.80 9.19
C SER A 387 -18.76 -14.50 10.11
N LYS A 388 -18.26 -14.86 11.30
CA LYS A 388 -19.06 -15.56 12.32
C LYS A 388 -20.19 -14.69 12.88
N LEU A 389 -20.10 -13.37 12.71
CA LEU A 389 -21.04 -12.41 13.28
C LEU A 389 -22.14 -12.03 12.28
N GLU A 390 -21.81 -12.05 10.98
CA GLU A 390 -22.70 -11.75 9.85
C GLU A 390 -22.32 -12.68 8.68
N PRO A 391 -22.96 -13.86 8.56
CA PRO A 391 -22.67 -14.84 7.52
C PRO A 391 -23.17 -14.44 6.13
#